data_AF-A0A967HXR3-F1
#
_entry.id   AF-A0A967HXR3-F1
#
_cell.length_a   1.000
_cell.length_b   1.000
_cell.length_c   1.000
_cell.angle_alpha   90.00
_cell.angle_beta   90.00
_cell.angle_gamma   90.00
#
_symmetry.space_group_name_H-M   'P 1'
#
loop_
_entity.id
_entity.type
_entity.pdbx_description
1 polymer ?
#
loop_
_entity_poly.entity_id
_entity_poly.type
_entity_poly.pdbx_seq_one_letter_code
_entity_poly.pdbx_strand_id
1 'polypeptide(L)'
;IGSISRGQGGFPQVSAGLSITLNTLTKKCEDIMINGEPFDPGRTYKVATNSYLAAGGDGYSMLLNALDKYESSMYLRDVVIKYIEHLGGTIKPSFSGRINFTHQQTQSKPMQKAA
;
A
#
# COMPACT_ATOMS: atom_id res chain seq x y z
N ILE A 1 -1.87 -3.91 13.46
CA ILE A 1 -1.60 -4.04 12.00
C ILE A 1 -2.80 -4.75 11.39
N GLY A 2 -3.63 -4.04 10.60
CA GLY A 2 -4.83 -4.51 9.87
C GLY A 2 -5.61 -5.67 10.51
N SER A 3 -6.86 -5.47 10.89
CA SER A 3 -7.77 -6.53 11.39
C SER A 3 -8.09 -7.63 10.37
N ILE A 4 -7.31 -7.73 9.30
CA ILE A 4 -7.52 -8.57 8.14
C ILE A 4 -6.46 -9.67 8.16
N SER A 5 -6.92 -10.91 8.22
CA SER A 5 -6.07 -12.09 8.11
C SER A 5 -5.25 -12.06 6.82
N ARG A 6 -3.99 -12.53 6.88
CA ARG A 6 -3.16 -12.69 5.68
C ARG A 6 -3.92 -13.50 4.62
N GLY A 7 -3.81 -13.09 3.36
CA GLY A 7 -4.46 -13.75 2.22
C GLY A 7 -5.85 -13.22 1.86
N GLN A 8 -6.42 -12.29 2.63
CA GLN A 8 -7.74 -11.69 2.35
C GLN A 8 -7.67 -10.44 1.46
N GLY A 9 -6.53 -10.16 0.82
CA GLY A 9 -6.37 -9.05 -0.13
C GLY A 9 -6.28 -7.64 0.48
N GLY A 10 -6.81 -7.41 1.68
CA GLY A 10 -6.85 -6.08 2.29
C GLY A 10 -5.53 -5.53 2.86
N PHE A 11 -4.39 -6.10 2.47
CA PHE A 11 -3.08 -5.52 2.79
C PHE A 11 -2.70 -4.47 1.74
N PRO A 12 -2.42 -3.21 2.12
CA PRO A 12 -2.26 -2.13 1.15
C PRO A 12 -0.85 -2.18 0.54
N GLN A 13 -0.78 -1.94 -0.77
CA GLN A 13 0.49 -1.63 -1.44
C GLN A 13 0.68 -0.12 -1.50
N VAL A 14 1.94 0.33 -1.52
CA VAL A 14 2.30 1.76 -1.49
C VAL A 14 3.19 2.15 -2.67
N SER A 15 3.05 3.40 -3.12
CA SER A 15 3.82 3.98 -4.24
C SER A 15 5.23 4.38 -3.82
N ALA A 16 6.06 4.73 -4.80
CA ALA A 16 7.34 5.37 -4.53
C ALA A 16 7.13 6.63 -3.68
N GLY A 17 8.11 6.94 -2.83
CA GLY A 17 8.05 8.04 -1.88
C GLY A 17 7.60 7.62 -0.48
N LEU A 18 6.79 6.57 -0.30
CA LEU A 18 6.40 6.07 1.02
C LEU A 18 7.22 4.82 1.40
N SER A 19 7.82 4.85 2.59
CA SER A 19 8.35 3.65 3.25
C SER A 19 7.83 3.51 4.67
N ILE A 20 7.57 2.27 5.09
CA ILE A 20 7.09 1.93 6.43
C ILE A 20 7.76 0.67 6.97
N THR A 21 7.86 0.57 8.30
CA THR A 21 8.27 -0.63 9.01
C THR A 21 7.12 -1.13 9.88
N LEU A 22 6.71 -2.39 9.68
CA LEU A 22 5.66 -3.04 10.45
C LEU A 22 6.27 -3.90 11.55
N ASN A 23 6.10 -3.50 12.80
CA ASN A 23 6.56 -4.27 13.95
C ASN A 23 5.53 -5.36 14.29
N THR A 24 5.90 -6.62 14.03
CA THR A 24 4.96 -7.75 14.15
C THR A 24 4.63 -8.10 15.60
N LEU A 25 5.47 -7.72 16.56
CA LEU A 25 5.28 -7.95 17.99
C LEU A 25 4.37 -6.89 18.59
N THR A 26 4.73 -5.61 18.43
CA THR A 26 4.00 -4.48 19.02
C THR A 26 2.73 -4.14 18.25
N LYS A 27 2.58 -4.69 17.05
CA LYS A 27 1.49 -4.41 16.10
C LYS A 27 1.44 -2.96 15.61
N LYS A 28 2.54 -2.21 15.74
CA LYS A 28 2.69 -0.82 15.33
C LYS A 28 3.32 -0.66 13.95
N CYS A 29 3.07 0.50 13.35
CA CYS A 29 3.80 1.00 12.18
C CYS A 29 4.86 1.99 12.70
N GLU A 30 6.10 1.79 12.31
CA GLU A 30 7.30 2.48 12.75
C GLU A 30 8.08 2.95 11.50
N ASP A 31 9.05 3.85 11.67
CA ASP A 31 9.93 4.36 10.59
C ASP A 31 9.19 4.79 9.31
N ILE A 32 8.12 5.57 9.48
CA ILE A 32 7.31 6.06 8.37
C ILE A 32 8.01 7.26 7.73
N MET A 33 8.40 7.12 6.46
CA MET A 33 9.03 8.18 5.67
C MET A 33 8.20 8.50 4.44
N ILE A 34 8.05 9.79 4.14
CA ILE A 34 7.36 10.31 2.96
C ILE A 34 8.31 11.25 2.22
N ASN A 35 8.73 10.85 1.02
CA ASN A 35 9.69 11.56 0.16
C ASN A 35 11.02 11.88 0.86
N GLY A 36 11.49 10.97 1.73
CA GLY A 36 12.73 11.13 2.48
C GLY A 36 12.58 11.88 3.81
N GLU A 37 11.40 12.43 4.10
CA GLU A 37 11.10 13.13 5.35
C GLU A 37 10.30 12.25 6.32
N PRO A 38 10.52 12.34 7.64
CA PRO A 38 9.69 11.66 8.63
C PRO A 38 8.21 12.05 8.51
N PHE A 39 7.33 11.09 8.73
CA PHE A 39 5.90 11.34 8.82
C PHE A 39 5.58 12.31 9.98
N ASP A 40 4.77 13.32 9.69
CA ASP A 40 4.28 14.29 10.65
C ASP A 40 2.77 14.07 10.86
N PRO A 41 2.33 13.59 12.04
CA PRO A 41 0.92 13.34 12.32
C PRO A 41 0.06 14.62 12.33
N GLY A 42 0.66 15.81 12.47
CA GLY A 42 -0.04 17.09 12.41
C GLY A 42 -0.28 17.61 11.00
N ARG A 43 0.29 16.96 9.98
CA ARG A 43 0.24 17.41 8.59
C ARG A 43 -0.87 16.73 7.80
N THR A 44 -1.49 17.48 6.89
CA THR A 44 -2.43 16.92 5.90
C THR A 44 -1.68 16.35 4.70
N TYR A 45 -2.02 15.11 4.32
CA TYR A 45 -1.46 14.43 3.16
C TYR A 45 -2.54 14.15 2.11
N LYS A 46 -2.18 14.38 0.84
CA LYS A 46 -3.02 13.98 -0.29
C LYS A 46 -2.68 12.56 -0.70
N VAL A 47 -3.69 11.70 -0.76
CA VAL A 47 -3.54 10.28 -1.14
C VAL A 47 -4.39 9.97 -2.37
N ALA A 48 -3.94 9.01 -3.17
CA ALA A 48 -4.71 8.43 -4.25
C ALA A 48 -4.99 6.96 -3.94
N THR A 49 -6.24 6.52 -4.09
CA THR A 49 -6.66 5.13 -3.84
C THR A 49 -7.83 4.78 -4.76
N ASN A 50 -8.28 3.53 -4.73
CA ASN A 50 -9.47 3.09 -5.47
C ASN A 50 -10.76 3.36 -4.67
N SER A 51 -11.89 3.36 -5.37
CA SER A 51 -13.20 3.68 -4.79
C SER A 51 -13.64 2.71 -3.68
N TYR A 52 -13.25 1.43 -3.75
CA TYR A 52 -13.59 0.43 -2.72
C TYR A 52 -12.92 0.76 -1.39
N LEU A 53 -11.61 1.06 -1.38
CA LEU A 53 -10.90 1.47 -0.16
C LEU A 53 -11.37 2.86 0.30
N ALA A 54 -11.59 3.81 -0.62
CA ALA A 54 -12.11 5.13 -0.28
C ALA A 54 -13.51 5.08 0.38
N ALA A 55 -14.29 4.04 0.11
CA ALA A 55 -15.58 3.78 0.75
C ALA A 55 -15.47 3.00 2.08
N GLY A 56 -14.25 2.75 2.58
CA GLY A 56 -14.01 2.03 3.83
C GLY A 56 -13.94 0.50 3.69
N GLY A 57 -13.89 -0.02 2.47
CA GLY A 57 -13.64 -1.44 2.20
C GLY A 57 -12.37 -1.93 2.91
N ASP A 58 -12.31 -3.23 3.21
CA ASP A 58 -11.18 -3.85 3.91
C ASP A 58 -10.85 -3.19 5.27
N GLY A 59 -11.86 -2.58 5.92
CA GLY A 59 -11.68 -1.94 7.23
C GLY A 59 -10.96 -0.59 7.18
N TYR A 60 -10.78 0.01 6.00
CA TYR A 60 -10.20 1.35 5.84
C TYR A 60 -11.20 2.49 6.15
N SER A 61 -12.01 2.34 7.19
CA SER A 61 -13.04 3.31 7.57
C SER A 61 -12.49 4.70 7.88
N MET A 62 -11.20 4.80 8.23
CA MET A 62 -10.53 6.10 8.42
C MET A 62 -10.53 6.97 7.17
N LEU A 63 -10.61 6.37 5.96
CA LEU A 63 -10.66 7.11 4.70
C LEU A 63 -12.00 7.83 4.47
N LEU A 64 -13.06 7.46 5.19
CA LEU A 64 -14.35 8.17 5.17
C LEU A 64 -14.24 9.57 5.78
N ASN A 65 -13.21 9.84 6.58
CA ASN A 65 -12.96 11.11 7.24
C ASN A 65 -12.03 12.03 6.44
N ALA A 66 -11.88 11.82 5.13
CA ALA A 66 -11.06 12.68 4.29
C ALA A 66 -11.57 14.14 4.31
N LEU A 67 -10.65 15.10 4.44
CA LEU A 67 -10.98 16.53 4.49
C LEU A 67 -11.53 17.05 3.15
N ASP A 68 -11.07 16.46 2.05
CA ASP A 68 -11.52 16.76 0.69
C ASP A 68 -11.43 15.47 -0.15
N LYS A 69 -12.32 15.33 -1.14
CA LYS A 69 -12.44 14.13 -1.96
C LYS A 69 -12.67 14.48 -3.42
N TYR A 70 -11.82 13.91 -4.28
CA TYR A 70 -11.95 13.98 -5.73
C TYR A 70 -12.07 12.57 -6.31
N GLU A 71 -13.15 12.31 -7.04
CA GLU A 71 -13.38 11.06 -7.76
C GLU A 71 -13.06 11.27 -9.24
N SER A 72 -12.06 10.55 -9.75
CA SER A 72 -11.63 10.69 -11.15
C SER A 72 -12.61 10.08 -12.16
N SER A 73 -13.58 9.30 -11.70
CA SER A 73 -14.48 8.46 -12.51
C SER A 73 -13.78 7.45 -13.42
N MET A 74 -12.47 7.26 -13.25
CA MET A 74 -11.69 6.27 -14.01
C MET A 74 -11.71 4.92 -13.30
N TYR A 75 -11.85 3.85 -14.07
CA TYR A 75 -11.65 2.51 -13.53
C TYR A 75 -10.16 2.28 -13.25
N LEU A 76 -9.86 1.61 -12.12
CA LEU A 76 -8.49 1.24 -11.77
C LEU A 76 -7.78 0.47 -12.89
N ARG A 77 -8.51 -0.43 -13.59
CA ARG A 77 -7.99 -1.17 -14.75
C ARG A 77 -7.48 -0.23 -15.85
N ASP A 78 -8.21 0.83 -16.14
CA ASP A 78 -7.90 1.76 -17.22
C ASP A 78 -6.70 2.64 -16.82
N VAL A 79 -6.60 3.01 -15.54
CA VAL A 79 -5.41 3.69 -14.98
C VAL A 79 -4.16 2.83 -15.14
N VAL A 80 -4.26 1.52 -14.82
CA VAL A 80 -3.13 0.59 -14.95
C VAL A 80 -2.74 0.39 -16.41
N ILE A 81 -3.71 0.19 -17.32
CA ILE A 81 -3.44 0.07 -18.76
C ILE A 81 -2.72 1.32 -19.28
N LYS A 82 -3.26 2.51 -19.01
CA LYS A 82 -2.63 3.78 -19.42
C LYS A 82 -1.22 3.95 -18.87
N TYR A 83 -0.98 3.48 -17.64
CA TYR A 83 0.36 3.52 -17.05
C TYR A 83 1.33 2.57 -17.76
N ILE A 84 0.89 1.37 -18.13
CA ILE A 84 1.72 0.42 -18.91
C ILE A 84 2.02 0.98 -20.30
N GLU A 85 1.03 1.58 -20.97
CA GLU A 85 1.21 2.26 -22.25
C GLU A 85 2.22 3.41 -22.12
N HIS A 86 2.11 4.22 -21.06
CA HIS A 86 3.06 5.30 -20.76
C HIS A 86 4.50 4.80 -20.56
N LEU A 87 4.69 3.59 -20.02
CA LEU A 87 5.99 2.93 -19.89
C LEU A 87 6.53 2.33 -21.21
N GLY A 88 5.81 2.47 -22.32
CA GLY A 88 6.17 1.87 -23.61
C GLY A 88 5.79 0.37 -23.71
N GLY A 89 4.79 -0.06 -22.95
CA GLY A 89 4.24 -1.43 -23.01
C GLY A 89 5.05 -2.49 -22.27
N THR A 90 6.22 -2.15 -21.70
CA THR A 90 7.09 -3.09 -20.98
C THR A 90 7.16 -2.75 -19.50
N ILE A 91 6.86 -3.72 -18.63
CA ILE A 91 6.96 -3.57 -17.18
C ILE A 91 8.27 -4.18 -16.70
N LYS A 92 9.07 -3.39 -15.97
CA LYS A 92 10.30 -3.85 -15.29
C LYS A 92 10.14 -3.66 -13.78
N PRO A 93 9.56 -4.63 -13.06
CA PRO A 93 9.35 -4.51 -11.63
C PRO A 93 10.69 -4.52 -10.89
N SER A 94 10.79 -3.71 -9.84
CA SER A 94 11.95 -3.69 -8.94
C SER A 94 11.49 -3.74 -7.49
N PHE A 95 12.29 -4.42 -6.66
CA PHE A 95 12.09 -4.40 -5.22
C PHE A 95 12.71 -3.13 -4.65
N SER A 96 11.90 -2.29 -4.00
CA SER A 96 12.33 -0.97 -3.49
C SER A 96 12.22 -0.84 -1.97
N GLY A 97 11.96 -1.93 -1.23
CA GLY A 97 12.00 -1.94 0.24
C GLY A 97 10.97 -1.01 0.92
N ARG A 98 9.84 -0.72 0.26
CA ARG A 98 8.83 0.23 0.76
C ARG A 98 8.07 -0.25 2.00
N ILE A 99 7.94 -1.55 2.17
CA ILE A 99 7.24 -2.15 3.32
C ILE A 99 8.20 -3.15 3.94
N ASN A 100 8.65 -2.85 5.15
CA ASN A 100 9.56 -3.67 5.93
C ASN A 100 8.82 -4.30 7.12
N PHE A 101 9.39 -5.37 7.68
CA PHE A 101 8.85 -6.05 8.84
C PHE A 101 9.95 -6.29 9.86
N THR A 102 9.75 -5.83 11.10
CA THR A 102 10.64 -6.15 12.21
C THR A 102 10.13 -7.41 12.90
N HIS A 103 11.04 -8.33 13.25
CA HIS A 103 10.74 -9.66 13.80
C HIS A 103 9.85 -10.47 12.85
N GLN A 104 10.46 -10.99 11.77
CA GLN A 104 9.73 -11.87 10.87
C GLN A 104 9.40 -13.18 11.60
N GLN A 105 8.12 -13.57 11.62
CA GLN A 105 7.81 -14.97 11.88
C GLN A 105 8.42 -15.76 10.73
N THR A 106 9.43 -16.58 11.04
CA THR A 106 10.04 -17.53 10.11
C THR A 106 8.93 -18.44 9.59
N GLN A 107 8.43 -18.21 8.37
CA GLN A 107 7.58 -19.19 7.71
C GLN A 107 8.43 -19.99 6.72
N SER A 108 8.84 -21.16 7.19
CA SER A 108 9.33 -22.26 6.37
C SER A 108 8.17 -22.80 5.51
N LYS A 109 8.04 -22.32 4.28
CA LYS A 109 7.42 -23.13 3.22
C LYS A 109 8.14 -22.85 1.91
N PRO A 110 8.83 -23.85 1.32
CA PRO A 110 9.55 -23.64 0.07
C PRO A 110 8.56 -23.31 -1.05
N MET A 111 8.93 -22.32 -1.86
CA MET A 111 8.25 -21.99 -3.12
C MET A 111 8.35 -23.23 -4.02
N GLN A 112 7.25 -23.98 -4.17
CA GLN A 112 7.18 -25.03 -5.17
C GLN A 112 7.35 -24.37 -6.54
N LYS A 113 8.40 -24.78 -7.26
CA LYS A 113 8.57 -24.47 -8.68
C LYS A 113 7.34 -25.03 -9.41
N ALA A 114 6.61 -24.15 -10.08
CA ALA A 114 5.66 -24.57 -11.11
C ALA A 114 6.47 -25.11 -12.29
N ALA A 115 6.11 -26.31 -12.74
CA ALA A 115 6.64 -27.00 -13.91
C ALA A 115 6.12 -26.37 -15.21
#